data_AF-A0A4Y9ZZ20-F1
#
_entry.id   AF-A0A4Y9ZZ20-F1
#
_cell.length_a   1.000
_cell.length_b   1.000
_cell.length_c   1.000
_cell.angle_alpha   90.00
_cell.angle_beta   90.00
_cell.angle_gamma   90.00
#
_symmetry.space_group_name_H-M   'P 1'
#
loop_
_entity.id
_entity.type
_entity.pdbx_description
1 polymer ?
#
loop_
_entity_poly.entity_id
_entity_poly.type
_entity_poly.pdbx_seq_one_letter_code
_entity_poly.pdbx_strand_id
1 'polypeptide(L)'
;MAIMQPGHQIVFSARPGSITTLRGVRDGKISSIVDTQQSLQGVVHEIDNLLAADETAALRREIREREARVAQYRTDSDSVRTKSESLSASIAAKRESLRCRRETLAQARQLENEALSSRQLREEEIAEERSRVQDLHNRIRPVRITLVSTLASIFPIDLLSGPDLLYTILQVPLPIPLGTTDPAPPLSLPSHKEVTEDAVATALGYAALVVQLLAVYLNKGLVYPITPKSTGPGHAPYSAEPEEPLTHTHRRRRRATTNQHVEVVGVTFILRIRIGDAEFASLIACVFDFDTAGSV
;
A
#
# COMPACT_ATOMS: atom_id res chain seq x y z
N MET A 1 -38.99 -21.84 -7.21
CA MET A 1 -39.99 -22.67 -6.52
C MET A 1 -40.95 -21.74 -5.80
N ALA A 2 -42.14 -21.54 -6.36
CA ALA A 2 -43.25 -20.85 -5.71
C ALA A 2 -44.50 -21.69 -5.96
N ILE A 3 -45.18 -22.00 -4.85
CA ILE A 3 -46.24 -22.98 -4.71
C ILE A 3 -47.56 -22.32 -5.11
N MET A 4 -48.25 -22.82 -6.15
CA MET A 4 -49.64 -22.48 -6.43
C MET A 4 -50.56 -23.29 -5.51
N GLN A 5 -51.45 -22.60 -4.79
CA GLN A 5 -52.57 -23.22 -4.08
C GLN A 5 -53.79 -23.36 -5.00
N PRO A 6 -54.57 -24.46 -4.89
CA PRO A 6 -55.90 -24.55 -5.47
C PRO A 6 -56.99 -24.48 -4.38
N GLY A 7 -58.10 -23.80 -4.66
CA GLY A 7 -59.29 -23.95 -3.84
C GLY A 7 -60.25 -22.77 -3.86
N HIS A 8 -61.12 -22.69 -4.86
CA HIS A 8 -62.40 -22.00 -4.75
C HIS A 8 -63.50 -22.98 -5.14
N GLN A 9 -64.13 -23.59 -4.13
CA GLN A 9 -65.41 -24.28 -4.28
C GLN A 9 -66.52 -23.25 -4.12
N ILE A 10 -67.34 -23.08 -5.18
CA ILE A 10 -68.58 -22.32 -5.10
C ILE A 10 -69.69 -23.30 -4.71
N VAL A 11 -70.17 -23.16 -3.47
CA VAL A 11 -71.30 -23.91 -2.90
C VAL A 11 -72.59 -23.20 -3.29
N PHE A 12 -73.44 -23.85 -4.09
CA PHE A 12 -74.80 -23.37 -4.36
C PHE A 12 -75.75 -23.89 -3.29
N SER A 13 -76.25 -22.98 -2.43
CA SER A 13 -77.28 -23.27 -1.44
C SER A 13 -78.67 -23.28 -2.10
N ALA A 14 -79.36 -24.43 -2.06
CA ALA A 14 -80.77 -24.53 -2.40
C ALA A 14 -81.63 -24.05 -1.21
N ARG A 15 -82.52 -23.07 -1.44
CA ARG A 15 -83.58 -22.69 -0.50
C ARG A 15 -84.86 -23.47 -0.84
N PRO A 16 -85.52 -24.13 0.12
CA PRO A 16 -86.88 -24.65 -0.06
C PRO A 16 -87.89 -23.58 0.39
N GLY A 17 -88.75 -23.16 -0.53
CA GLY A 17 -89.87 -22.24 -0.28
C GLY A 17 -91.20 -22.95 -0.55
N SER A 18 -92.06 -22.94 0.46
CA SER A 18 -93.31 -23.67 0.64
C SER A 18 -94.52 -23.13 -0.14
N ILE A 19 -95.31 -24.07 -0.67
CA ILE A 19 -96.79 -24.25 -0.56
C ILE A 19 -97.66 -22.98 -0.49
N THR A 20 -98.58 -22.77 -1.45
CA THR A 20 -100.05 -22.90 -1.23
C THR A 20 -100.91 -22.60 -2.49
N THR A 21 -101.80 -23.56 -2.78
CA THR A 21 -103.19 -23.45 -3.27
C THR A 21 -103.68 -22.19 -4.00
N LEU A 22 -104.02 -22.35 -5.29
CA LEU A 22 -105.16 -21.66 -5.91
C LEU A 22 -105.91 -22.64 -6.83
N ARG A 23 -106.97 -23.20 -6.24
CA ARG A 23 -107.98 -24.08 -6.84
C ARG A 23 -109.07 -23.18 -7.42
N GLY A 24 -109.33 -23.31 -8.72
CA GLY A 24 -110.38 -22.58 -9.42
C GLY A 24 -109.83 -21.84 -10.64
N VAL A 25 -110.40 -22.11 -11.82
CA VAL A 25 -110.18 -21.43 -13.12
C VAL A 25 -109.16 -22.07 -14.10
N ARG A 26 -108.56 -23.25 -13.84
CA ARG A 26 -107.42 -23.74 -14.68
C ARG A 26 -107.63 -24.99 -15.55
N ASP A 27 -108.83 -25.54 -15.70
CA ASP A 27 -108.97 -26.82 -16.44
C ASP A 27 -108.77 -26.67 -17.96
N GLY A 28 -108.87 -25.45 -18.52
CA GLY A 28 -108.49 -25.15 -19.91
C GLY A 28 -106.99 -24.86 -20.13
N LYS A 29 -106.23 -24.50 -19.08
CA LYS A 29 -104.79 -24.16 -19.18
C LYS A 29 -103.86 -25.31 -18.77
N ILE A 30 -104.33 -26.25 -17.93
CA ILE A 30 -103.53 -27.43 -17.54
C ILE A 30 -103.45 -28.42 -18.71
N SER A 31 -104.52 -28.57 -19.51
CA SER A 31 -104.49 -29.39 -20.74
C SER A 31 -103.45 -28.89 -21.73
N SER A 32 -103.40 -27.58 -22.01
CA SER A 32 -102.41 -27.03 -22.94
C SER A 32 -100.98 -27.15 -22.42
N ILE A 33 -100.77 -27.07 -21.11
CA ILE A 33 -99.43 -27.24 -20.52
C ILE A 33 -99.02 -28.71 -20.63
N VAL A 34 -99.88 -29.66 -20.27
CA VAL A 34 -99.60 -31.10 -20.38
C VAL A 34 -99.39 -31.53 -21.83
N ASP A 35 -100.19 -31.04 -22.77
CA ASP A 35 -100.02 -31.31 -24.20
C ASP A 35 -98.70 -30.73 -24.73
N THR A 36 -98.31 -29.52 -24.31
CA THR A 36 -96.99 -28.98 -24.69
C THR A 36 -95.85 -29.75 -24.04
N GLN A 37 -96.04 -30.29 -22.83
CA GLN A 37 -95.04 -31.11 -22.15
C GLN A 37 -94.88 -32.47 -22.82
N GLN A 38 -95.98 -33.07 -23.27
CA GLN A 38 -95.99 -34.34 -23.98
C GLN A 38 -95.46 -34.19 -25.41
N SER A 39 -95.76 -33.06 -26.07
CA SER A 39 -95.16 -32.70 -27.36
C SER A 39 -93.66 -32.44 -27.21
N LEU A 40 -93.22 -31.72 -26.17
CA LEU A 40 -91.79 -31.54 -25.89
C LEU A 40 -91.10 -32.86 -25.60
N GLN A 41 -91.71 -33.75 -24.80
CA GLN A 41 -91.16 -35.09 -24.56
C GLN A 41 -91.11 -35.93 -25.84
N GLY A 42 -92.11 -35.81 -26.71
CA GLY A 42 -92.12 -36.45 -28.03
C GLY A 42 -90.98 -35.94 -28.92
N VAL A 43 -90.80 -34.62 -28.98
CA VAL A 43 -89.71 -33.97 -29.72
C VAL A 43 -88.35 -34.36 -29.14
N VAL A 44 -88.21 -34.42 -27.81
CA VAL A 44 -86.98 -34.87 -27.15
C VAL A 44 -86.68 -36.33 -27.50
N HIS A 45 -87.69 -37.21 -27.46
CA HIS A 45 -87.50 -38.62 -27.83
C HIS A 45 -87.19 -38.81 -29.32
N GLU A 46 -87.77 -38.00 -30.20
CA GLU A 46 -87.48 -38.03 -31.63
C GLU A 46 -86.05 -37.52 -31.91
N ILE A 47 -85.62 -36.47 -31.21
CA ILE A 47 -84.23 -35.98 -31.25
C ILE A 47 -83.27 -37.06 -30.74
N ASP A 48 -83.60 -37.73 -29.62
CA ASP A 48 -82.76 -38.78 -29.06
C ASP A 48 -82.67 -40.01 -29.99
N ASN A 49 -83.77 -40.39 -30.65
CA ASN A 49 -83.77 -41.47 -31.64
C ASN A 49 -82.98 -41.11 -32.90
N LEU A 50 -83.07 -39.85 -33.37
CA LEU A 50 -82.27 -39.36 -34.50
C LEU A 50 -80.78 -39.29 -34.15
N LEU A 51 -80.44 -38.92 -32.92
CA LEU A 51 -79.05 -38.92 -32.42
C LEU A 51 -78.51 -40.34 -32.23
N ALA A 52 -79.34 -41.29 -31.81
CA ALA A 52 -78.96 -42.69 -31.65
C ALA A 52 -78.80 -43.43 -32.99
N ALA A 53 -79.56 -43.03 -34.02
CA ALA A 53 -79.47 -43.58 -35.36
C ALA A 53 -78.30 -43.01 -36.19
N ASP A 54 -77.75 -41.86 -35.79
CA ASP A 54 -76.66 -41.20 -36.53
C ASP A 54 -75.27 -41.68 -36.05
N GLU A 55 -74.88 -42.90 -36.46
CA GLU A 55 -73.53 -43.46 -36.22
C GLU A 55 -72.40 -42.54 -36.72
N THR A 56 -72.69 -41.71 -37.72
CA THR A 56 -71.70 -40.76 -38.25
C THR A 56 -71.34 -39.66 -37.26
N ALA A 57 -72.26 -39.29 -36.37
CA ALA A 57 -72.02 -38.31 -35.31
C ALA A 57 -71.06 -38.85 -34.24
N ALA A 58 -71.19 -40.13 -33.86
CA ALA A 58 -70.30 -40.80 -32.90
C ALA A 58 -68.88 -40.91 -33.45
N LEU A 59 -68.72 -41.33 -34.71
CA LEU A 59 -67.41 -41.40 -35.38
C LEU A 59 -66.76 -40.02 -35.53
N ARG A 60 -67.53 -38.98 -35.87
CA ARG A 60 -67.01 -37.60 -35.92
C ARG A 60 -66.51 -37.11 -34.56
N ARG A 61 -67.20 -37.46 -33.47
CA ARG A 61 -66.76 -37.14 -32.12
C ARG A 61 -65.44 -37.84 -31.80
N GLU A 62 -65.32 -39.13 -32.10
CA GLU A 62 -64.08 -39.87 -31.86
C GLU A 62 -62.91 -39.32 -32.68
N ILE A 63 -63.13 -38.98 -33.95
CA ILE A 63 -62.13 -38.32 -34.80
C ILE A 63 -61.66 -37.01 -34.15
N ARG A 64 -62.58 -36.15 -33.71
CA ARG A 64 -62.24 -34.89 -33.03
C ARG A 64 -61.45 -35.13 -31.73
N GLU A 65 -61.82 -36.13 -30.94
CA GLU A 65 -61.08 -36.47 -29.72
C GLU A 65 -59.66 -36.96 -30.02
N ARG A 66 -59.49 -37.78 -31.07
CA ARG A 66 -58.17 -38.24 -31.50
C ARG A 66 -57.34 -37.09 -32.07
N GLU A 67 -57.94 -36.21 -32.88
CA GLU A 67 -57.30 -35.00 -33.40
C GLU A 67 -56.84 -34.08 -32.26
N ALA A 68 -57.67 -33.87 -31.24
CA ALA A 68 -57.32 -33.09 -30.06
C ALA A 68 -56.14 -33.71 -29.29
N ARG A 69 -56.10 -35.04 -29.12
CA ARG A 69 -54.96 -35.73 -28.51
C ARG A 69 -53.69 -35.59 -29.34
N VAL A 70 -53.79 -35.74 -30.67
CA VAL A 70 -52.64 -35.56 -31.57
C VAL A 70 -52.12 -34.13 -31.50
N ALA A 71 -53.00 -33.13 -31.46
CA ALA A 71 -52.62 -31.74 -31.28
C ALA A 71 -51.90 -31.53 -29.94
N GLN A 72 -52.41 -32.10 -28.84
CA GLN A 72 -51.77 -32.05 -27.53
C GLN A 72 -50.38 -32.73 -27.51
N TYR A 73 -50.24 -33.91 -28.12
CA TYR A 73 -48.93 -34.57 -28.16
C TYR A 73 -47.91 -33.80 -29.02
N ARG A 74 -48.36 -33.09 -30.06
CA ARG A 74 -47.50 -32.20 -30.84
C ARG A 74 -47.02 -31.01 -30.01
N THR A 75 -47.92 -30.33 -29.30
CA THR A 75 -47.54 -29.21 -28.43
C THR A 75 -46.61 -29.66 -27.31
N ASP A 76 -46.86 -30.82 -26.71
CA ASP A 76 -45.98 -31.39 -25.69
C ASP A 76 -44.60 -31.73 -26.26
N SER A 77 -44.56 -32.35 -27.45
CA SER A 77 -43.30 -32.68 -28.15
C SER A 77 -42.50 -31.44 -28.50
N ASP A 78 -43.15 -30.39 -29.02
CA ASP A 78 -42.50 -29.11 -29.31
C ASP A 78 -42.00 -28.44 -28.02
N SER A 79 -42.76 -28.53 -26.91
CA SER A 79 -42.34 -28.01 -25.62
C SER A 79 -41.10 -28.73 -25.07
N VAL A 80 -41.03 -30.06 -25.25
CA VAL A 80 -39.86 -30.86 -24.83
C VAL A 80 -38.67 -30.55 -25.72
N ARG A 81 -38.87 -30.42 -27.05
CA ARG A 81 -37.82 -30.06 -27.99
C ARG A 81 -37.20 -28.71 -27.64
N THR A 82 -38.02 -27.67 -27.46
CA THR A 82 -37.55 -26.33 -27.09
C THR A 82 -36.83 -26.32 -25.74
N LYS A 83 -37.33 -27.06 -24.75
CA LYS A 83 -36.63 -27.23 -23.45
C LYS A 83 -35.28 -27.94 -23.62
N SER A 84 -35.22 -29.00 -24.42
CA SER A 84 -33.98 -29.75 -24.71
C SER A 84 -32.94 -28.87 -25.42
N GLU A 85 -33.37 -28.10 -26.42
CA GLU A 85 -32.52 -27.14 -27.13
C GLU A 85 -32.00 -26.07 -26.18
N SER A 86 -32.87 -25.49 -25.35
CA SER A 86 -32.47 -24.47 -24.37
C SER A 86 -31.48 -25.00 -23.34
N LEU A 87 -31.68 -26.25 -22.86
CA LEU A 87 -30.77 -26.90 -21.93
C LEU A 87 -29.41 -27.22 -22.58
N SER A 88 -29.43 -27.70 -23.82
CA SER A 88 -28.22 -27.99 -24.60
C SER A 88 -27.38 -26.73 -24.83
N ALA A 89 -28.04 -25.62 -25.18
CA ALA A 89 -27.39 -24.31 -25.30
C ALA A 89 -26.80 -23.83 -23.97
N SER A 90 -27.54 -24.00 -22.85
CA SER A 90 -27.04 -23.65 -21.51
C SER A 90 -25.81 -24.48 -21.12
N ILE A 91 -25.81 -25.78 -21.41
CA ILE A 91 -24.66 -26.67 -21.14
C ILE A 91 -23.46 -26.24 -21.97
N ALA A 92 -23.66 -25.93 -23.26
CA ALA A 92 -22.58 -25.45 -24.13
C ALA A 92 -21.97 -24.14 -23.60
N ALA A 93 -22.81 -23.16 -23.23
CA ALA A 93 -22.35 -21.90 -22.66
C ALA A 93 -21.57 -22.09 -21.34
N LYS A 94 -22.03 -23.00 -20.46
CA LYS A 94 -21.32 -23.32 -19.22
C LYS A 94 -19.97 -24.01 -19.48
N ARG A 95 -19.89 -24.91 -20.46
CA ARG A 95 -18.64 -25.57 -20.86
C ARG A 95 -17.63 -24.55 -21.37
N GLU A 96 -18.08 -23.61 -22.19
CA GLU A 96 -17.23 -22.53 -22.70
C GLU A 96 -16.72 -21.63 -21.56
N SER A 97 -17.60 -21.20 -20.66
CA SER A 97 -17.22 -20.41 -19.49
C SER A 97 -16.18 -21.12 -18.60
N LEU A 98 -16.34 -22.43 -18.38
CA LEU A 98 -15.36 -23.23 -17.65
C LEU A 98 -14.03 -23.36 -18.38
N ARG A 99 -14.05 -23.47 -19.72
CA ARG A 99 -12.83 -23.48 -20.54
C ARG A 99 -12.06 -22.17 -20.39
N CYS A 100 -12.72 -21.03 -20.63
CA CYS A 100 -12.10 -19.71 -20.46
C CYS A 100 -11.52 -19.54 -19.05
N ARG A 101 -12.27 -19.91 -18.01
CA ARG A 101 -11.79 -19.82 -16.63
C ARG A 101 -10.54 -20.67 -16.37
N ARG A 102 -10.47 -21.89 -16.94
CA ARG A 102 -9.30 -22.76 -16.80
C ARG A 102 -8.08 -22.14 -17.47
N GLU A 103 -8.25 -21.57 -18.66
CA GLU A 103 -7.19 -20.88 -19.40
C GLU A 103 -6.68 -19.65 -18.62
N THR A 104 -7.58 -18.81 -18.11
CA THR A 104 -7.21 -17.66 -17.27
C THR A 104 -6.47 -18.09 -16.01
N LEU A 105 -6.92 -19.14 -15.33
CA LEU A 105 -6.22 -19.66 -14.14
C LEU A 105 -4.85 -20.26 -14.47
N ALA A 106 -4.70 -20.91 -15.62
CA ALA A 106 -3.41 -21.43 -16.07
C ALA A 106 -2.43 -20.28 -16.34
N GLN A 107 -2.87 -19.23 -17.03
CA GLN A 107 -2.06 -18.03 -17.28
C GLN A 107 -1.69 -17.32 -15.96
N ALA A 108 -2.63 -17.15 -15.04
CA ALA A 108 -2.36 -16.53 -13.75
C ALA A 108 -1.30 -17.29 -12.94
N ARG A 109 -1.37 -18.63 -12.93
CA ARG A 109 -0.35 -19.48 -12.27
C ARG A 109 1.01 -19.36 -12.93
N GLN A 110 1.06 -19.28 -14.26
CA GLN A 110 2.32 -19.09 -14.97
C GLN A 110 2.96 -17.75 -14.59
N LEU A 111 2.19 -16.67 -14.61
CA LEU A 111 2.67 -15.34 -14.22
C LEU A 111 3.12 -15.30 -12.75
N GLU A 112 2.41 -15.99 -11.85
CA GLU A 112 2.81 -16.09 -10.45
C GLU A 112 4.16 -16.81 -10.31
N ASN A 113 4.37 -17.92 -11.00
CA ASN A 113 5.64 -18.64 -10.98
C ASN A 113 6.80 -17.80 -11.55
N GLU A 114 6.57 -17.05 -12.63
CA GLU A 114 7.55 -16.12 -13.20
C GLU A 114 7.84 -14.93 -12.25
N ALA A 115 6.83 -14.44 -11.53
CA ALA A 115 7.00 -13.42 -10.52
C ALA A 115 7.80 -13.93 -9.31
N LEU A 116 7.59 -15.18 -8.89
CA LEU A 116 8.34 -15.80 -7.80
C LEU A 116 9.81 -16.02 -8.17
N SER A 117 10.08 -16.53 -9.38
CA SER A 117 11.46 -16.75 -9.83
C SER A 117 12.21 -15.42 -10.00
N SER A 118 11.58 -14.41 -10.61
CA SER A 118 12.19 -13.08 -10.74
C SER A 118 12.41 -12.39 -9.39
N ARG A 119 11.53 -12.63 -8.40
CA ARG A 119 11.73 -12.14 -7.03
C ARG A 119 12.92 -12.80 -6.36
N GLN A 120 13.08 -14.12 -6.50
CA GLN A 120 14.22 -14.85 -5.92
C GLN A 120 15.55 -14.32 -6.46
N LEU A 121 15.65 -14.14 -7.78
CA LEU A 121 16.85 -13.56 -8.40
C LEU A 121 17.19 -12.17 -7.85
N ARG A 122 16.19 -11.30 -7.69
CA ARG A 122 16.40 -9.96 -7.10
C ARG A 122 16.80 -10.04 -5.62
N GLU A 123 16.25 -10.97 -4.87
CA GLU A 123 16.62 -11.16 -3.46
C GLU A 123 18.08 -11.62 -3.33
N GLU A 124 18.54 -12.49 -4.24
CA GLU A 124 19.95 -12.89 -4.36
C GLU A 124 20.85 -11.70 -4.72
N GLU A 125 20.50 -10.92 -5.75
CA GLU A 125 21.23 -9.69 -6.13
C GLU A 125 21.35 -8.70 -4.97
N ILE A 126 20.26 -8.49 -4.21
CA ILE A 126 20.26 -7.61 -3.04
C ILE A 126 21.17 -8.16 -1.94
N ALA A 127 21.18 -9.48 -1.72
CA ALA A 127 22.04 -10.12 -0.74
C ALA A 127 23.53 -9.96 -1.11
N GLU A 128 23.87 -10.15 -2.39
CA GLU A 128 25.22 -9.94 -2.92
C GLU A 128 25.69 -8.49 -2.75
N GLU A 129 24.86 -7.51 -3.12
CA GLU A 129 25.21 -6.10 -2.97
C GLU A 129 25.34 -5.68 -1.49
N ARG A 130 24.52 -6.25 -0.60
CA ARG A 130 24.68 -6.05 0.86
C ARG A 130 26.01 -6.59 1.35
N SER A 131 26.40 -7.80 0.93
CA SER A 131 27.70 -8.39 1.26
C SER A 131 28.83 -7.49 0.76
N ARG A 132 28.73 -7.00 -0.48
CA ARG A 132 29.72 -6.11 -1.09
C ARG A 132 29.89 -4.81 -0.31
N VAL A 133 28.79 -4.19 0.13
CA VAL A 133 28.83 -2.97 0.95
C VAL A 133 29.46 -3.26 2.31
N GLN A 134 29.15 -4.39 2.93
CA GLN A 134 29.75 -4.80 4.20
C GLN A 134 31.27 -5.01 4.06
N ASP A 135 31.71 -5.69 2.99
CA ASP A 135 33.12 -5.91 2.69
C ASP A 135 33.86 -4.59 2.46
N LEU A 136 33.24 -3.65 1.74
CA LEU A 136 33.81 -2.31 1.54
C LEU A 136 33.92 -1.54 2.86
N HIS A 137 32.90 -1.58 3.73
CA HIS A 137 32.99 -0.97 5.05
C HIS A 137 34.10 -1.57 5.91
N ASN A 138 34.24 -2.89 5.89
CA ASN A 138 35.30 -3.60 6.61
C ASN A 138 36.69 -3.23 6.11
N ARG A 139 36.85 -2.92 4.81
CA ARG A 139 38.12 -2.45 4.23
C ARG A 139 38.41 -0.98 4.51
N ILE A 140 37.38 -0.12 4.53
CA ILE A 140 37.55 1.32 4.75
C ILE A 140 37.83 1.63 6.23
N ARG A 141 37.23 0.88 7.16
CA ARG A 141 37.41 1.09 8.61
C ARG A 141 38.89 1.11 9.04
N PRO A 142 39.73 0.11 8.73
CA PRO A 142 41.14 0.13 9.12
C PRO A 142 41.90 1.29 8.47
N VAL A 143 41.60 1.64 7.20
CA VAL A 143 42.22 2.78 6.52
C VAL A 143 41.89 4.11 7.23
N ARG A 144 40.67 4.27 7.74
CA ARG A 144 40.33 5.46 8.54
C ARG A 144 41.09 5.48 9.86
N ILE A 145 41.23 4.35 10.53
CA ILE A 145 42.00 4.25 11.78
C ILE A 145 43.47 4.61 11.53
N THR A 146 44.08 4.08 10.47
CA THR A 146 45.47 4.41 10.13
C THR A 146 45.63 5.89 9.80
N LEU A 147 44.71 6.49 9.04
CA LEU A 147 44.75 7.92 8.75
C LEU A 147 44.62 8.78 10.02
N VAL A 148 43.70 8.45 10.92
CA VAL A 148 43.56 9.17 12.21
C VAL A 148 44.83 9.01 13.06
N SER A 149 45.41 7.81 13.11
CA SER A 149 46.69 7.58 13.81
C SER A 149 47.84 8.37 13.19
N THR A 150 47.93 8.44 11.85
CA THR A 150 48.94 9.28 11.19
C THR A 150 48.73 10.77 11.48
N LEU A 151 47.49 11.25 11.54
CA LEU A 151 47.20 12.63 11.92
C LEU A 151 47.62 12.92 13.36
N ALA A 152 47.37 12.00 14.30
CA ALA A 152 47.82 12.14 15.69
C ALA A 152 49.36 12.23 15.77
N SER A 153 50.08 11.48 14.92
CA SER A 153 51.55 11.56 14.86
C SER A 153 52.08 12.86 14.23
N ILE A 154 51.35 13.43 13.27
CA ILE A 154 51.74 14.69 12.58
C ILE A 154 51.42 15.90 13.46
N PHE A 155 50.32 15.87 14.21
CA PHE A 155 49.86 16.94 15.09
C PHE A 155 49.78 16.43 16.54
N PRO A 156 50.92 16.14 17.18
CA PRO A 156 50.93 15.71 18.57
C PRO A 156 50.32 16.80 19.46
N ILE A 157 49.42 16.35 20.34
CA ILE A 157 48.82 17.18 21.40
C ILE A 157 49.38 16.67 22.72
N ASP A 158 50.34 17.41 23.27
CA ASP A 158 51.04 17.02 24.48
C ASP A 158 50.63 17.92 25.65
N LEU A 159 50.81 17.44 26.88
CA LEU A 159 50.61 18.22 28.09
C LEU A 159 51.92 18.92 28.47
N LEU A 160 51.92 20.25 28.45
CA LEU A 160 53.08 21.07 28.82
C LEU A 160 53.16 21.28 30.33
N SER A 161 52.03 21.61 30.98
CA SER A 161 51.95 21.81 32.44
C SER A 161 50.66 21.20 32.98
N GLY A 162 50.80 20.16 33.81
CA GLY A 162 49.69 19.50 34.49
C GLY A 162 48.85 20.38 35.43
N PRO A 163 49.43 21.21 36.33
CA PRO A 163 48.63 22.02 37.25
C PRO A 163 47.82 23.12 36.54
N ASP A 164 48.31 23.60 35.39
CA ASP A 164 47.66 24.66 34.62
C ASP A 164 46.76 24.12 33.49
N LEU A 165 46.69 22.79 33.33
CA LEU A 165 46.03 22.11 32.20
C LEU A 165 46.44 22.71 30.84
N LEU A 166 47.72 23.04 30.71
CA LEU A 166 48.27 23.69 29.53
C LEU A 166 48.71 22.63 28.52
N TYR A 167 48.03 22.58 27.38
CA TYR A 167 48.36 21.68 26.28
C TYR A 167 49.21 22.40 25.23
N THR A 168 49.94 21.64 24.43
CA THR A 168 50.63 22.14 23.24
C THR A 168 50.21 21.33 22.02
N ILE A 169 50.11 22.00 20.87
CA ILE A 169 50.00 21.35 19.57
C ILE A 169 51.22 21.74 18.75
N LEU A 170 52.01 20.76 18.28
CA LEU A 170 53.30 21.03 17.62
C LEU A 170 54.22 21.95 18.44
N GLN A 171 54.27 21.75 19.77
CA GLN A 171 55.01 22.61 20.71
C GLN A 171 54.53 24.06 20.81
N VAL A 172 53.34 24.38 20.29
CA VAL A 172 52.71 25.70 20.43
C VAL A 172 51.63 25.64 21.52
N PRO A 173 51.66 26.52 22.55
CA PRO A 173 50.73 26.44 23.67
C PRO A 173 49.28 26.73 23.26
N LEU A 174 48.38 25.84 23.69
CA LEU A 174 46.95 25.90 23.48
C LEU A 174 46.25 26.00 24.86
N PRO A 175 46.06 27.22 25.39
CA PRO A 175 45.43 27.41 26.69
C PRO A 175 43.93 27.10 26.63
N ILE A 176 43.43 26.37 27.63
CA ILE A 176 42.01 26.09 27.83
C ILE A 176 41.41 27.23 28.67
N PRO A 177 40.20 27.72 28.37
CA PRO A 177 39.51 28.67 29.24
C PRO A 177 39.26 28.06 30.62
N LEU A 178 39.79 28.69 31.67
CA LEU A 178 39.74 28.20 33.06
C LEU A 178 38.42 28.53 33.78
N GLY A 179 37.58 29.40 33.21
CA GLY A 179 36.38 29.91 33.86
C GLY A 179 35.12 29.82 33.00
N THR A 180 33.96 29.65 33.65
CA THR A 180 32.64 29.63 32.97
C THR A 180 32.17 31.01 32.52
N THR A 181 32.82 32.08 32.99
CA THR A 181 32.41 33.47 32.78
C THR A 181 33.15 34.16 31.64
N ASP A 182 34.24 33.58 31.13
CA ASP A 182 34.98 34.12 29.99
C ASP A 182 35.21 33.02 28.95
N PRO A 183 34.53 33.08 27.79
CA PRO A 183 34.66 32.06 26.75
C PRO A 183 35.97 32.18 25.96
N ALA A 184 36.75 33.26 26.16
CA ALA A 184 38.00 33.46 25.44
C ALA A 184 39.17 32.76 26.15
N PRO A 185 40.08 32.10 25.41
CA PRO A 185 41.33 31.62 25.97
C PRO A 185 42.18 32.80 26.47
N PRO A 186 42.87 32.68 27.62
CA PRO A 186 43.69 33.75 28.16
C PRO A 186 44.84 34.08 27.18
N LEU A 187 44.92 35.35 26.79
CA LEU A 187 45.91 35.83 25.81
C LEU A 187 47.35 35.89 26.36
N SER A 188 47.50 35.81 27.68
CA SER A 188 48.80 35.67 28.36
C SER A 188 48.62 34.96 29.69
N LEU A 189 49.59 34.11 30.06
CA LEU A 189 49.66 33.48 31.37
C LEU A 189 50.91 33.98 32.09
N PRO A 190 50.80 34.56 33.30
CA PRO A 190 51.95 35.12 34.01
C PRO A 190 52.98 34.07 34.42
N SER A 191 52.58 32.81 34.54
CA SER A 191 53.45 31.66 34.81
C SER A 191 54.20 31.14 33.58
N HIS A 192 53.72 31.43 32.36
CA HIS A 192 54.24 30.86 31.11
C HIS A 192 54.41 31.92 30.04
N LYS A 193 55.66 32.43 29.88
CA LYS A 193 56.01 33.48 28.91
C LYS A 193 55.81 33.07 27.45
N GLU A 194 55.73 31.77 27.19
CA GLU A 194 55.55 31.19 25.85
C GLU A 194 54.11 31.35 25.32
N VAL A 195 53.14 31.70 26.19
CA VAL A 195 51.75 31.97 25.81
C VAL A 195 51.61 33.41 25.35
N THR A 196 51.81 33.64 24.05
CA THR A 196 51.55 34.91 23.36
C THR A 196 50.30 34.84 22.50
N GLU A 197 49.68 35.98 22.19
CA GLU A 197 48.50 36.05 21.31
C GLU A 197 48.74 35.37 19.96
N ASP A 198 49.91 35.62 19.34
CA ASP A 198 50.31 34.99 18.08
C ASP A 198 50.46 33.47 18.20
N ALA A 199 50.99 32.98 19.33
CA ALA A 199 51.13 31.54 19.59
C ALA A 199 49.75 30.88 19.75
N VAL A 200 48.84 31.50 20.51
CA VAL A 200 47.46 31.01 20.69
C VAL A 200 46.71 31.00 19.36
N ALA A 201 46.83 32.05 18.56
CA ALA A 201 46.23 32.13 17.22
C ALA A 201 46.77 31.03 16.29
N THR A 202 48.08 30.77 16.34
CA THR A 202 48.73 29.72 15.55
C THR A 202 48.28 28.32 15.99
N ALA A 203 48.24 28.05 17.29
CA ALA A 203 47.76 26.79 17.85
C ALA A 203 46.29 26.51 17.46
N LEU A 204 45.44 27.53 17.53
CA LEU A 204 44.03 27.42 17.11
C LEU A 204 43.89 27.19 15.61
N GLY A 205 44.79 27.76 14.80
CA GLY A 205 44.90 27.48 13.36
C GLY A 205 45.23 26.00 13.07
N TYR A 206 46.18 25.42 13.81
CA TYR A 206 46.49 23.98 13.71
C TYR A 206 45.32 23.11 14.16
N ALA A 207 44.67 23.44 15.28
CA ALA A 207 43.50 22.72 15.75
C ALA A 207 42.35 22.75 14.72
N ALA A 208 42.09 23.92 14.13
CA ALA A 208 41.12 24.09 13.04
C ALA A 208 41.43 23.20 11.83
N LEU A 209 42.71 23.11 11.43
CA LEU A 209 43.17 22.24 10.35
C LEU A 209 42.95 20.75 10.69
N VAL A 210 43.32 20.31 11.90
CA VAL A 210 43.14 18.92 12.35
C VAL A 210 41.66 18.53 12.34
N VAL A 211 40.78 19.38 12.87
CA VAL A 211 39.33 19.12 12.87
C VAL A 211 38.78 19.03 11.45
N GLN A 212 39.23 19.89 10.54
CA GLN A 212 38.84 19.85 9.14
C GLN A 212 39.31 18.56 8.45
N LEU A 213 40.55 18.13 8.67
CA LEU A 213 41.09 16.88 8.12
C LEU A 213 40.36 15.65 8.68
N LEU A 214 40.09 15.62 9.99
CA LEU A 214 39.31 14.57 10.62
C LEU A 214 37.90 14.48 10.06
N ALA A 215 37.23 15.63 9.85
CA ALA A 215 35.91 15.68 9.24
C ALA A 215 35.90 15.06 7.83
N VAL A 216 36.91 15.39 7.01
CA VAL A 216 37.08 14.87 5.66
C VAL A 216 37.35 13.35 5.68
N TYR A 217 38.31 12.87 6.48
CA TYR A 217 38.67 11.46 6.52
C TYR A 217 37.58 10.56 7.10
N LEU A 218 36.81 11.08 8.06
CA LEU A 218 35.68 10.36 8.66
C LEU A 218 34.39 10.53 7.88
N ASN A 219 34.41 11.35 6.82
CA ASN A 219 33.26 11.70 5.99
C ASN A 219 32.07 12.21 6.83
N LYS A 220 32.38 13.06 7.82
CA LYS A 220 31.40 13.68 8.72
C LYS A 220 31.33 15.18 8.39
N GLY A 221 30.12 15.69 8.18
CA GLY A 221 29.93 17.14 8.03
C GLY A 221 30.13 17.85 9.36
N LEU A 222 30.88 18.94 9.37
CA LEU A 222 30.97 19.84 10.52
C LEU A 222 29.69 20.69 10.57
N VAL A 223 29.16 20.89 11.78
CA VAL A 223 27.98 21.75 12.02
C VAL A 223 28.29 23.20 11.66
N TYR A 224 29.54 23.61 11.87
CA TYR A 224 30.04 24.93 11.52
C TYR A 224 31.22 24.75 10.55
N PRO A 225 31.16 25.34 9.35
CA PRO A 225 32.27 25.24 8.39
C PRO A 225 33.48 25.98 8.95
N ILE A 226 34.59 25.27 9.08
CA ILE A 226 35.85 25.85 9.55
C ILE A 226 36.65 26.23 8.31
N THR A 227 36.91 27.52 8.14
CA THR A 227 37.86 28.02 7.15
C THR A 227 39.21 28.23 7.84
N PRO A 228 40.21 27.34 7.64
CA PRO A 228 41.54 27.62 8.15
C PRO A 228 42.03 28.88 7.45
N LYS A 229 42.27 29.94 8.24
CA LYS A 229 42.96 31.14 7.75
C LYS A 229 44.43 30.78 7.53
N SER A 230 44.72 30.15 6.40
CA SER A 230 46.09 30.05 5.92
C SER A 230 46.53 31.48 5.59
N THR A 231 47.58 31.95 6.27
CA THR A 231 48.23 33.22 5.99
C THR A 231 48.98 33.11 4.66
N GLY A 232 48.22 33.13 3.57
CA GLY A 232 48.69 33.33 2.20
C GLY A 232 48.42 34.76 1.75
N PRO A 233 49.32 35.41 1.00
CA PRO A 233 49.19 36.80 0.64
C PRO A 233 48.04 36.99 -0.38
N GLY A 234 47.02 37.72 0.02
CA GLY A 234 46.32 38.64 -0.88
C GLY A 234 45.48 38.06 -2.03
N HIS A 235 44.84 36.89 -1.91
CA HIS A 235 43.77 36.52 -2.84
C HIS A 235 42.52 36.06 -2.11
N ALA A 236 41.59 37.00 -1.92
CA ALA A 236 40.21 36.70 -1.58
C ALA A 236 39.53 36.04 -2.80
N PRO A 237 38.92 34.86 -2.68
CA PRO A 237 37.97 34.38 -3.67
C PRO A 237 36.58 34.83 -3.23
N TYR A 238 36.22 36.06 -3.59
CA TYR A 238 34.82 36.52 -3.65
C TYR A 238 34.53 36.90 -5.10
N SER A 239 34.48 35.91 -5.98
CA SER A 239 33.66 36.01 -7.19
C SER A 239 32.31 35.41 -6.84
N ALA A 240 31.41 36.25 -6.36
CA ALA A 240 29.99 35.99 -6.40
C ALA A 240 29.56 35.96 -7.87
N GLU A 241 29.39 34.78 -8.43
CA GLU A 241 28.73 34.58 -9.72
C GLU A 241 27.23 34.94 -9.56
N PRO A 242 26.65 35.78 -10.43
CA PRO A 242 25.21 35.99 -10.46
C PRO A 242 24.53 34.77 -11.11
N GLU A 243 23.52 34.22 -10.44
CA GLU A 243 22.71 33.11 -10.97
C GLU A 243 21.98 33.52 -12.27
N GLU A 244 22.32 32.88 -13.38
CA GLU A 244 21.41 32.77 -14.52
C GLU A 244 20.38 31.65 -14.28
N PRO A 245 19.08 31.89 -14.57
CA PRO A 245 18.06 30.88 -14.37
C PRO A 245 17.96 29.96 -15.60
N LEU A 246 18.41 28.72 -15.48
CA LEU A 246 18.06 27.66 -16.42
C LEU A 246 17.16 26.61 -15.75
N THR A 247 15.94 26.57 -16.29
CA THR A 247 14.93 25.55 -16.10
C THR A 247 15.49 24.17 -16.39
N HIS A 248 15.52 23.25 -15.42
CA HIS A 248 14.97 21.90 -15.57
C HIS A 248 15.03 21.10 -14.26
N THR A 249 13.87 20.54 -13.96
CA THR A 249 13.51 19.59 -12.92
C THR A 249 14.55 18.52 -12.56
N HIS A 250 15.06 18.52 -11.32
CA HIS A 250 15.15 17.29 -10.52
C HIS A 250 15.14 17.61 -9.02
N ARG A 251 14.04 17.20 -8.37
CA ARG A 251 13.70 17.45 -6.98
C ARG A 251 14.55 16.57 -6.06
N ARG A 252 15.72 17.05 -5.63
CA ARG A 252 16.44 16.50 -4.47
C ARG A 252 16.21 17.40 -3.26
N ARG A 253 15.42 16.92 -2.29
CA ARG A 253 15.22 17.54 -0.97
C ARG A 253 16.58 17.65 -0.25
N ARG A 254 17.22 18.81 -0.31
CA ARG A 254 18.19 19.23 0.70
C ARG A 254 17.47 20.17 1.66
N ARG A 255 17.51 19.82 2.96
CA ARG A 255 17.03 20.69 4.04
C ARG A 255 17.95 21.90 4.07
N ALA A 256 17.37 23.08 3.85
CA ALA A 256 18.03 24.36 4.06
C ALA A 256 18.20 24.56 5.57
N THR A 257 19.45 24.73 6.02
CA THR A 257 19.75 25.42 7.26
C THR A 257 20.33 26.77 6.88
N THR A 258 19.70 27.81 7.41
CA THR A 258 20.00 29.23 7.28
C THR A 258 21.48 29.53 7.54
N ASN A 259 22.16 30.11 6.54
CA ASN A 259 23.49 30.70 6.70
C ASN A 259 23.36 32.00 7.50
N GLN A 260 23.67 31.95 8.79
CA GLN A 260 24.02 33.14 9.55
C GLN A 260 25.54 33.31 9.47
N HIS A 261 25.96 34.33 8.73
CA HIS A 261 27.30 34.89 8.86
C HIS A 261 27.37 35.60 10.22
N VAL A 262 28.16 35.05 11.14
CA VAL A 262 28.51 35.71 12.40
C VAL A 262 30.02 35.85 12.42
N GLU A 263 30.47 37.10 12.53
CA GLU A 263 31.86 37.45 12.74
C GLU A 263 32.36 36.83 14.04
N VAL A 264 33.59 36.33 13.99
CA VAL A 264 34.22 35.54 15.05
C VAL A 264 34.45 36.43 16.28
N VAL A 265 33.55 36.33 17.26
CA VAL A 265 33.82 36.70 18.65
C VAL A 265 33.45 35.51 19.52
N GLY A 266 34.47 34.90 20.12
CA GLY A 266 34.40 34.02 21.27
C GLY A 266 33.37 32.89 21.20
N VAL A 267 33.74 31.75 20.61
CA VAL A 267 32.93 30.52 20.75
C VAL A 267 33.72 29.48 21.52
N THR A 268 33.24 29.25 22.74
CA THR A 268 33.47 28.12 23.62
C THR A 268 33.48 26.82 22.80
N PHE A 269 34.68 26.30 22.50
CA PHE A 269 34.91 24.98 21.92
C PHE A 269 34.69 23.89 22.97
N ILE A 270 33.45 23.74 23.46
CA ILE A 270 33.02 22.43 23.92
C ILE A 270 32.62 21.70 22.64
N LEU A 271 33.52 20.83 22.16
CA LEU A 271 33.27 19.84 21.10
C LEU A 271 32.15 18.89 21.56
N ARG A 272 30.92 19.40 21.64
CA ARG A 272 29.72 18.58 21.70
C ARG A 272 29.40 18.21 20.26
N ILE A 273 30.32 17.49 19.61
CA ILE A 273 29.97 16.82 18.37
C ILE A 273 28.89 15.82 18.77
N ARG A 274 27.64 16.09 18.39
CA ARG A 274 26.55 15.12 18.43
C ARG A 274 26.86 14.04 17.39
N ILE A 275 27.88 13.23 17.66
CA ILE A 275 28.15 12.02 16.91
C ILE A 275 27.41 10.94 17.68
N GLY A 276 26.22 10.60 17.21
CA GLY A 276 25.39 9.53 17.77
C GLY A 276 25.98 8.13 17.57
N ASP A 277 27.23 8.02 17.13
CA ASP A 277 27.91 6.75 16.86
C ASP A 277 28.88 6.48 18.02
N ALA A 278 28.51 5.57 18.94
CA ALA A 278 29.37 5.13 20.04
C ALA A 278 30.75 4.61 19.57
N GLU A 279 30.82 4.15 18.32
CA GLU A 279 32.07 3.75 17.66
C GLU A 279 33.09 4.90 17.57
N PHE A 280 32.64 6.16 17.46
CA PHE A 280 33.53 7.31 17.33
C PHE A 280 34.25 7.64 18.64
N ALA A 281 33.52 7.60 19.76
CA ALA A 281 34.12 7.82 21.08
C ALA A 281 35.14 6.73 21.42
N SER A 282 34.84 5.47 21.07
CA SER A 282 35.78 4.35 21.23
C SER A 282 37.02 4.49 20.35
N LEU A 283 36.87 4.97 19.11
CA LEU A 283 37.99 5.10 18.17
C LEU A 283 38.93 6.25 18.55
N ILE A 284 38.40 7.35 19.07
CA ILE A 284 39.21 8.45 19.61
C ILE A 284 39.89 8.01 20.92
N ALA A 285 39.17 7.36 21.84
CA ALA A 285 39.75 6.90 23.10
C ALA A 285 40.89 5.89 22.87
N CYS A 286 40.78 4.99 21.88
CA CYS A 286 41.83 4.05 21.52
C CYS A 286 43.04 4.67 20.82
N VAL A 287 42.88 5.80 20.11
CA VAL A 287 43.99 6.41 19.37
C VAL A 287 44.74 7.43 20.21
N PHE A 288 44.06 8.11 21.13
CA PHE A 288 44.66 9.17 21.93
C PHE A 288 45.08 8.74 23.34
N ASP A 289 44.97 7.45 23.69
CA ASP A 289 45.29 6.91 25.02
C ASP A 289 44.87 7.87 26.15
N PHE A 290 43.62 8.37 26.07
CA PHE A 290 43.04 9.12 27.18
C PHE A 290 42.80 8.12 28.31
N ASP A 291 43.83 7.91 29.11
CA ASP A 291 43.78 7.11 30.32
C ASP A 291 42.71 7.76 31.21
N THR A 292 41.53 7.14 31.23
CA THR A 292 40.41 7.54 32.11
C THR A 292 40.68 7.01 33.52
N ALA A 293 41.93 7.10 33.97
CA ALA A 293 42.38 6.85 35.33
C ALA A 293 42.40 8.19 36.08
N GLY A 294 41.20 8.66 36.45
CA GLY A 294 41.04 9.93 37.15
C GLY A 294 39.71 10.03 37.90
N SER A 295 39.31 8.94 38.57
CA SER A 295 38.30 8.98 39.62
C SER A 295 38.93 9.60 40.87
N VAL A 296 38.68 10.90 41.10
CA VAL A 296 38.71 11.53 42.43
C VAL A 296 37.44 12.37 42.57
#